data_AF-A0A7S0I7Y6-F1
#
_entry.id   AF-A0A7S0I7Y6-F1
#
_cell.length_a   1.000
_cell.length_b   1.000
_cell.length_c   1.000
_cell.angle_alpha   90.00
_cell.angle_beta   90.00
_cell.angle_gamma   90.00
#
_symmetry.space_group_name_H-M   'P 1'
#
loop_
_entity.id
_entity.type
_entity.pdbx_description
1 polymer ?
#
loop_
_entity_poly.entity_id
_entity_poly.type
_entity_poly.pdbx_seq_one_letter_code
_entity_poly.pdbx_strand_id
1 'polypeptide(L)'
;RHPSLDDDDDDGDGDDDGDGDEKDVATMKRRPPRSSRRSDLNPRDKRARVGGGDAAGIAAMCEDCEPCVLRPKAFFVAWSGVLTLAWEGFPPAIASLKRRIARAFPALPPEKPGSRWAKTTLGCLKEGARLTPSELDALVELCERFGAKIAANP
;
A
#
# COMPACT_ATOMS: atom_id res chain seq x y z
N ARG A 1 63.17 -4.45 -27.74
CA ARG A 1 63.36 -3.04 -28.12
C ARG A 1 62.33 -2.23 -27.34
N HIS A 2 62.77 -1.64 -26.23
CA HIS A 2 62.10 -0.51 -25.56
C HIS A 2 62.30 0.77 -26.42
N PRO A 3 61.48 1.81 -26.20
CA PRO A 3 61.94 2.91 -25.34
C PRO A 3 60.89 3.45 -24.35
N SER A 4 61.43 3.86 -23.20
CA SER A 4 61.09 4.93 -22.24
C SER A 4 60.94 6.32 -22.91
N LEU A 5 60.57 7.46 -22.35
CA LEU A 5 60.38 8.16 -21.04
C LEU A 5 59.51 9.42 -21.41
N ASP A 6 58.81 10.16 -20.56
CA ASP A 6 59.29 11.15 -19.58
C ASP A 6 58.11 11.64 -18.71
N ASP A 7 58.47 11.99 -17.47
CA ASP A 7 57.71 12.66 -16.40
C ASP A 7 57.44 14.15 -16.69
N ASP A 8 56.48 14.74 -15.98
CA ASP A 8 56.59 16.11 -15.43
C ASP A 8 55.45 16.38 -14.41
N ASP A 9 55.88 16.69 -13.18
CA ASP A 9 55.14 17.26 -12.04
C ASP A 9 54.67 18.71 -12.32
N ASP A 10 53.66 19.24 -11.62
CA ASP A 10 53.74 20.57 -10.97
C ASP A 10 52.48 20.90 -10.12
N ASP A 11 52.76 21.67 -9.07
CA ASP A 11 52.02 21.95 -7.83
C ASP A 11 50.93 23.03 -7.93
N GLY A 12 50.12 23.18 -6.87
CA GLY A 12 49.19 24.30 -6.74
C GLY A 12 48.38 24.35 -5.44
N ASP A 13 49.07 24.61 -4.32
CA ASP A 13 48.51 25.11 -3.06
C ASP A 13 48.01 26.57 -3.17
N GLY A 14 47.08 26.96 -2.28
CA GLY A 14 46.68 28.34 -1.98
C GLY A 14 45.22 28.43 -1.54
N ASP A 15 44.91 28.57 -0.23
CA ASP A 15 44.85 29.83 0.54
C ASP A 15 43.67 30.72 0.11
N ASP A 16 42.87 31.41 0.91
CA ASP A 16 42.73 31.71 2.34
C ASP A 16 41.43 32.59 2.43
N ASP A 17 41.04 32.99 3.64
CA ASP A 17 40.17 34.13 3.99
C ASP A 17 38.65 33.95 3.77
N GLY A 18 37.77 34.15 4.75
CA GLY A 18 37.88 34.89 5.99
C GLY A 18 36.50 35.46 6.37
N ASP A 19 36.45 36.05 7.56
CA ASP A 19 35.39 36.89 8.14
C ASP A 19 34.17 36.23 8.80
N GLY A 20 34.30 36.17 10.14
CA GLY A 20 33.19 36.19 11.07
C GLY A 20 32.57 37.59 11.19
N ASP A 21 31.36 37.61 11.75
CA ASP A 21 30.74 38.81 12.27
C ASP A 21 30.01 38.45 13.56
N GLU A 22 30.62 38.85 14.68
CA GLU A 22 30.07 38.87 16.02
C GLU A 22 29.47 40.26 16.26
N LYS A 23 28.15 40.36 16.47
CA LYS A 23 27.49 41.55 17.07
C LYS A 23 26.35 41.18 18.02
N ASP A 24 26.71 41.17 19.30
CA ASP A 24 26.08 41.77 20.48
C ASP A 24 24.54 41.97 20.62
N VAL A 25 24.05 41.34 21.70
CA VAL A 25 23.37 41.91 22.89
C VAL A 25 21.89 42.39 22.83
N ALA A 26 21.14 41.76 23.74
CA ALA A 26 19.93 42.17 24.47
C ALA A 26 18.56 42.10 23.78
N THR A 27 17.68 41.23 24.31
CA THR A 27 16.55 41.66 25.16
C THR A 27 15.86 40.46 25.82
N MET A 28 15.82 40.52 27.14
CA MET A 28 15.11 39.61 28.05
C MET A 28 13.59 39.81 27.92
N LYS A 29 12.84 38.79 27.47
CA LYS A 29 11.38 38.71 27.70
C LYS A 29 10.99 37.31 28.14
N ARG A 30 10.45 37.27 29.36
CA ARG A 30 9.96 36.12 30.13
C ARG A 30 8.91 35.32 29.34
N ARG A 31 9.07 34.00 29.23
CA ARG A 31 8.04 33.07 28.73
C ARG A 31 7.27 32.43 29.91
N PRO A 32 5.92 32.39 29.88
CA PRO A 32 5.12 31.74 30.92
C PRO A 32 5.05 30.21 30.75
N PRO A 33 4.64 29.46 31.79
CA PRO A 33 4.82 28.02 31.89
C PRO A 33 3.82 27.19 31.07
N ARG A 34 4.26 25.96 30.76
CA ARG A 34 3.54 24.86 30.12
C ARG A 34 2.16 24.64 30.76
N SER A 35 1.11 24.89 29.97
CA SER A 35 -0.26 24.42 30.24
C SER A 35 -0.56 23.21 29.36
N SER A 36 -0.66 22.07 30.02
CA SER A 36 -1.25 20.82 29.55
C SER A 36 -2.69 21.02 29.06
N ARG A 37 -2.94 20.66 27.80
CA ARG A 37 -4.23 20.19 27.26
C ARG A 37 -3.98 19.62 25.86
N ARG A 38 -3.40 18.42 25.79
CA ARG A 38 -3.58 17.56 24.63
C ARG A 38 -5.00 17.02 24.73
N SER A 39 -5.88 17.53 23.88
CA SER A 39 -7.11 16.82 23.54
C SER A 39 -6.70 15.56 22.79
N ASP A 40 -6.60 14.46 23.51
CA ASP A 40 -6.51 13.12 22.94
C ASP A 40 -7.85 12.81 22.24
N LEU A 41 -8.00 13.35 21.03
CA LEU A 41 -8.99 12.87 20.09
C LEU A 41 -8.44 11.58 19.49
N ASN A 42 -8.98 10.47 20.01
CA ASN A 42 -8.74 9.13 19.50
C ASN A 42 -9.03 9.08 17.99
N PRO A 43 -8.06 8.76 17.11
CA PRO A 43 -8.29 8.70 15.67
C PRO A 43 -9.28 7.59 15.24
N ARG A 44 -9.70 6.74 16.18
CA ARG A 44 -10.57 5.58 15.95
C ARG A 44 -12.07 5.87 15.98
N ASP A 45 -12.50 7.06 16.42
CA ASP A 45 -13.93 7.41 16.51
C ASP A 45 -14.51 8.05 15.23
N LYS A 46 -13.72 8.18 14.15
CA LYS A 46 -14.19 8.67 12.84
C LYS A 46 -14.81 7.59 11.95
N ARG A 47 -15.33 6.49 12.50
CA ARG A 47 -16.31 5.69 11.77
C ARG A 47 -17.65 6.41 11.83
N ALA A 48 -17.77 7.44 11.00
CA ALA A 48 -19.05 8.03 10.66
C ALA A 48 -20.02 6.88 10.34
N ARG A 49 -21.14 6.83 11.07
CA ARG A 49 -22.28 5.99 10.72
C ARG A 49 -22.75 6.44 9.35
N VAL A 50 -22.33 5.72 8.31
CA VAL A 50 -22.89 5.87 6.96
C VAL A 50 -24.34 5.41 7.04
N GLY A 51 -25.25 6.29 6.62
CA GLY A 51 -26.69 6.19 6.86
C GLY A 51 -27.33 4.94 6.25
N GLY A 52 -28.42 4.51 6.86
CA GLY A 52 -29.14 3.28 6.51
C GLY A 52 -29.81 3.25 5.12
N GLY A 53 -29.66 4.29 4.30
CA GLY A 53 -30.18 4.33 2.92
C GLY A 53 -29.29 3.62 1.89
N ASP A 54 -27.97 3.61 2.11
CA ASP A 54 -27.01 3.10 1.12
C ASP A 54 -27.07 1.56 1.01
N ALA A 55 -27.29 0.88 2.15
CA ALA A 55 -27.31 -0.58 2.19
C ALA A 55 -28.50 -1.17 1.41
N ALA A 56 -29.69 -0.58 1.52
CA ALA A 56 -30.88 -1.03 0.80
C ALA A 56 -30.73 -0.83 -0.71
N GLY A 57 -30.17 0.31 -1.13
CA GLY A 57 -29.91 0.58 -2.54
C GLY A 57 -28.84 -0.34 -3.14
N ILE A 58 -27.79 -0.67 -2.40
CA ILE A 58 -26.78 -1.66 -2.84
C ILE A 58 -27.40 -3.06 -2.95
N ALA A 59 -28.22 -3.47 -1.97
CA ALA A 59 -28.89 -4.77 -2.00
C ALA A 59 -29.77 -4.94 -3.25
N ALA A 60 -30.61 -3.95 -3.57
CA ALA A 60 -31.43 -3.96 -4.78
C ALA A 60 -30.57 -4.07 -6.06
N MET A 61 -29.44 -3.36 -6.14
CA MET A 61 -28.53 -3.49 -7.29
C MET A 61 -27.88 -4.87 -7.41
N CYS A 62 -27.65 -5.57 -6.29
CA CYS A 62 -27.15 -6.95 -6.29
C CYS A 62 -28.24 -7.95 -6.72
N GLU A 63 -29.49 -7.74 -6.32
CA GLU A 63 -30.63 -8.54 -6.76
C GLU A 63 -30.86 -8.43 -8.28
N ASP A 64 -30.66 -7.23 -8.84
CA ASP A 64 -30.72 -6.96 -10.28
C ASP A 64 -29.46 -7.42 -11.06
N CYS A 65 -28.49 -8.05 -10.40
CA CYS A 65 -27.25 -8.46 -11.05
C CYS A 65 -27.40 -9.85 -11.67
N GLU A 66 -27.13 -9.95 -12.97
CA GLU A 66 -27.08 -11.23 -13.67
C GLU A 66 -26.11 -12.22 -12.99
N PRO A 67 -26.49 -13.50 -12.85
CA PRO A 67 -25.59 -14.55 -12.39
C PRO A 67 -24.31 -14.59 -13.25
N CYS A 68 -23.18 -14.84 -12.61
CA CYS A 68 -21.90 -14.93 -13.31
C CYS A 68 -20.95 -15.93 -12.65
N VAL A 69 -19.93 -16.33 -13.41
CA VAL A 69 -18.92 -17.30 -12.97
C VAL A 69 -17.58 -16.60 -12.84
N LEU A 70 -16.92 -16.80 -11.70
CA LEU A 70 -15.52 -16.43 -11.50
C LEU A 70 -14.63 -17.61 -11.90
N ARG A 71 -13.68 -17.36 -12.79
CA ARG A 71 -12.70 -18.36 -13.22
C ARG A 71 -11.40 -18.22 -12.43
N PRO A 72 -10.99 -19.25 -11.67
CA PRO A 72 -9.76 -19.20 -10.90
C PRO A 72 -8.58 -19.09 -11.84
N LYS A 73 -7.57 -18.28 -11.49
CA LYS A 73 -6.39 -18.05 -12.32
C LYS A 73 -5.10 -18.50 -11.66
N ALA A 74 -4.87 -18.10 -10.42
CA ALA A 74 -3.61 -18.40 -9.73
C ALA A 74 -3.76 -18.27 -8.21
N PHE A 75 -2.98 -19.04 -7.46
CA PHE A 75 -2.69 -18.73 -6.07
C PHE A 75 -1.46 -17.84 -5.98
N PHE A 76 -1.43 -16.94 -5.00
CA PHE A 76 -0.24 -16.15 -4.69
C PHE A 76 -0.26 -15.68 -3.23
N VAL A 77 0.93 -15.30 -2.74
CA VAL A 77 1.09 -14.67 -1.43
C VAL A 77 1.07 -13.15 -1.62
N ALA A 78 0.00 -12.50 -1.19
CA ALA A 78 -0.08 -11.05 -1.10
C ALA A 78 0.65 -10.53 0.14
N TRP A 79 0.87 -9.22 0.17
CA TRP A 79 1.47 -8.45 1.27
C TRP A 79 1.35 -9.09 2.65
N SER A 80 2.46 -9.10 3.40
CA SER A 80 2.49 -9.59 4.78
C SER A 80 2.04 -11.05 4.95
N GLY A 81 2.24 -11.90 3.93
CA GLY A 81 1.99 -13.34 4.03
C GLY A 81 0.52 -13.75 3.85
N VAL A 82 -0.27 -12.97 3.11
CA VAL A 82 -1.70 -13.24 2.91
C VAL A 82 -1.90 -14.18 1.71
N LEU A 83 -2.30 -15.42 1.97
CA LEU A 83 -2.60 -16.39 0.91
C LEU A 83 -3.88 -16.00 0.17
N THR A 84 -3.79 -15.91 -1.16
CA THR A 84 -4.85 -15.35 -2.01
C THR A 84 -5.08 -16.21 -3.26
N LEU A 85 -6.35 -16.38 -3.63
CA LEU A 85 -6.76 -16.86 -4.96
C LEU A 85 -7.09 -15.66 -5.85
N ALA A 86 -6.38 -15.53 -6.97
CA ALA A 86 -6.69 -14.58 -8.04
C ALA A 86 -7.69 -15.20 -9.01
N TRP A 87 -8.61 -14.37 -9.50
CA TRP A 87 -9.52 -14.71 -10.60
C TRP A 87 -9.03 -14.07 -11.90
N GLU A 88 -9.51 -14.53 -13.06
CA GLU A 88 -9.13 -13.97 -14.38
C GLU A 88 -9.47 -12.47 -14.53
N GLY A 89 -10.41 -11.98 -13.73
CA GLY A 89 -10.86 -10.62 -13.68
C GLY A 89 -12.25 -10.58 -13.05
N PHE A 90 -12.84 -9.37 -12.97
CA PHE A 90 -14.25 -9.29 -12.65
C PHE A 90 -15.07 -9.63 -13.90
N PRO A 91 -16.02 -10.59 -13.82
CA PRO A 91 -16.99 -10.81 -14.86
C PRO A 91 -17.71 -9.49 -15.23
N PRO A 92 -18.17 -9.32 -16.48
CA PRO A 92 -18.83 -8.09 -16.91
C PRO A 92 -19.97 -7.63 -15.99
N ALA A 93 -20.76 -8.58 -15.47
CA ALA A 93 -21.83 -8.33 -14.50
C ALA A 93 -21.31 -7.64 -13.22
N ILE A 94 -20.29 -8.20 -12.56
CA ILE A 94 -19.68 -7.61 -11.36
C ILE A 94 -18.98 -6.29 -11.69
N ALA A 95 -18.25 -6.20 -12.79
CA ALA A 95 -17.57 -4.96 -13.19
C ALA A 95 -18.59 -3.82 -13.43
N SER A 96 -19.74 -4.14 -14.05
CA SER A 96 -20.84 -3.20 -14.24
C SER A 96 -21.48 -2.80 -12.91
N LEU A 97 -21.76 -3.76 -12.03
CA LEU A 97 -22.30 -3.52 -10.69
C LEU A 97 -21.39 -2.58 -9.87
N LYS A 98 -20.08 -2.82 -9.85
CA LYS A 98 -19.11 -1.94 -9.17
C LYS A 98 -19.18 -0.49 -9.67
N ARG A 99 -19.28 -0.29 -10.99
CA ARG A 99 -19.44 1.04 -11.59
C ARG A 99 -20.79 1.69 -11.25
N ARG A 100 -21.87 0.91 -11.23
CA ARG A 100 -23.21 1.37 -10.82
C ARG A 100 -23.20 1.85 -9.37
N ILE A 101 -22.62 1.06 -8.46
CA ILE A 101 -22.47 1.42 -7.04
C ILE A 101 -21.66 2.71 -6.91
N ALA A 102 -20.50 2.81 -7.55
CA ALA A 102 -19.65 4.00 -7.47
C ALA A 102 -20.35 5.26 -7.99
N ARG A 103 -21.22 5.14 -9.01
CA ARG A 103 -21.99 6.26 -9.57
C ARG A 103 -23.16 6.67 -8.68
N ALA A 104 -23.90 5.70 -8.16
CA ALA A 104 -25.11 5.93 -7.38
C ALA A 104 -24.81 6.44 -5.97
N PHE A 105 -23.66 6.07 -5.40
CA PHE A 105 -23.26 6.41 -4.04
C PHE A 105 -21.93 7.19 -4.03
N PRO A 106 -21.91 8.46 -4.49
CA PRO A 106 -20.68 9.25 -4.58
C PRO A 106 -20.06 9.59 -3.21
N ALA A 107 -20.82 9.42 -2.12
CA ALA A 107 -20.33 9.59 -0.75
C ALA A 107 -19.45 8.40 -0.27
N LEU A 108 -19.45 7.26 -0.99
CA LEU A 108 -18.59 6.15 -0.64
C LEU A 108 -17.12 6.49 -0.89
N PRO A 109 -16.20 6.02 -0.01
CA PRO A 109 -14.78 6.19 -0.24
C PRO A 109 -14.34 5.58 -1.58
N PRO A 110 -13.36 6.18 -2.28
CA PRO A 110 -12.81 5.61 -3.50
C PRO A 110 -12.27 4.20 -3.28
N GLU A 111 -12.43 3.36 -4.31
CA GLU A 111 -11.92 2.00 -4.27
C GLU A 111 -10.38 1.97 -4.15
N LYS A 112 -9.88 1.20 -3.18
CA LYS A 112 -8.44 1.00 -2.96
C LYS A 112 -7.83 0.19 -4.11
N PRO A 113 -6.57 0.47 -4.52
CA PRO A 113 -5.93 -0.25 -5.62
C PRO A 113 -5.98 -1.77 -5.49
N GLY A 114 -5.75 -2.30 -4.28
CA GLY A 114 -5.73 -3.73 -4.04
C GLY A 114 -7.07 -4.46 -4.18
N SER A 115 -8.22 -3.77 -4.17
CA SER A 115 -9.54 -4.38 -4.39
C SER A 115 -10.06 -4.23 -5.82
N ARG A 116 -9.34 -3.46 -6.66
CA ARG A 116 -9.67 -3.29 -8.09
C ARG A 116 -9.47 -4.56 -8.90
N TRP A 117 -8.82 -5.57 -8.33
CA TRP A 117 -8.60 -6.86 -8.97
C TRP A 117 -9.42 -7.93 -8.27
N ALA A 118 -10.00 -8.84 -9.06
CA ALA A 118 -10.81 -9.92 -8.53
C ALA A 118 -9.92 -10.92 -7.80
N LYS A 119 -10.14 -11.06 -6.50
CA LYS A 119 -9.42 -11.99 -5.65
C LYS A 119 -10.22 -12.41 -4.42
N THR A 120 -9.86 -13.54 -3.85
CA THR A 120 -10.37 -14.03 -2.58
C THR A 120 -9.22 -14.33 -1.63
N THR A 121 -9.23 -13.74 -0.44
CA THR A 121 -8.29 -14.09 0.62
C THR A 121 -8.64 -15.46 1.18
N LEU A 122 -7.66 -16.36 1.26
CA LEU A 122 -7.82 -17.72 1.80
C LEU A 122 -7.28 -17.84 3.22
N GLY A 123 -6.25 -17.06 3.55
CA GLY A 123 -5.64 -17.07 4.88
C GLY A 123 -4.74 -15.88 5.11
N CYS A 124 -4.57 -15.50 6.36
CA CYS A 124 -3.66 -14.45 6.77
C CYS A 124 -2.97 -14.82 8.08
N LEU A 125 -1.81 -14.19 8.31
CA LEU A 125 -1.13 -14.28 9.59
C LEU A 125 -1.89 -13.53 10.68
N LYS A 126 -1.66 -13.94 11.93
CA LYS A 126 -2.06 -13.16 13.10
C LYS A 126 -1.37 -11.79 13.09
N GLU A 127 -1.99 -10.81 13.72
CA GLU A 127 -1.41 -9.48 13.85
C GLU A 127 -0.03 -9.56 14.54
N GLY A 128 0.93 -8.77 14.05
CA GLY A 128 2.32 -8.77 14.52
C GLY A 128 3.18 -9.94 14.02
N ALA A 129 2.59 -11.04 13.55
CA ALA A 129 3.36 -12.15 13.01
C ALA A 129 3.95 -11.83 11.62
N ARG A 130 5.06 -12.49 11.28
CA ARG A 130 5.75 -12.38 9.99
C ARG A 130 6.19 -13.75 9.55
N LEU A 131 6.14 -13.99 8.24
CA LEU A 131 6.83 -15.12 7.64
C LEU A 131 8.33 -14.88 7.71
N THR A 132 9.07 -15.91 8.07
CA THR A 132 10.49 -16.03 7.74
C THR A 132 10.66 -16.20 6.21
N PRO A 133 11.85 -15.93 5.66
CA PRO A 133 12.11 -16.16 4.23
C PRO A 133 11.80 -17.59 3.79
N SER A 134 12.22 -18.60 4.56
CA SER A 134 11.97 -20.01 4.23
C SER A 134 10.48 -20.39 4.28
N GLU A 135 9.71 -19.83 5.20
CA GLU A 135 8.25 -20.03 5.22
C GLU A 135 7.56 -19.35 4.03
N LEU A 136 8.05 -18.20 3.60
CA LEU A 136 7.57 -17.55 2.38
C LEU A 136 7.88 -18.39 1.14
N ASP A 137 9.11 -18.90 1.02
CA ASP A 137 9.51 -19.76 -0.09
C ASP A 137 8.63 -21.02 -0.14
N ALA A 138 8.37 -21.65 1.01
CA ALA A 138 7.48 -22.81 1.10
C ALA A 138 6.04 -22.48 0.66
N LEU A 139 5.52 -21.30 1.02
CA LEU A 139 4.19 -20.86 0.59
C LEU A 139 4.14 -20.54 -0.92
N VAL A 140 5.21 -19.97 -1.48
CA VAL A 140 5.32 -19.73 -2.92
C VAL A 140 5.32 -21.05 -3.68
N GLU A 141 6.10 -22.04 -3.23
CA GLU A 141 6.14 -23.36 -3.84
C GLU A 141 4.76 -24.04 -3.81
N LEU A 142 4.02 -23.90 -2.71
CA LEU A 142 2.63 -24.38 -2.64
C LEU A 142 1.73 -23.65 -3.63
N CYS A 143 1.84 -22.33 -3.76
CA CYS A 143 1.06 -21.56 -4.73
C CYS A 143 1.32 -22.04 -6.16
N GLU A 144 2.58 -22.29 -6.52
CA GLU A 144 2.96 -22.80 -7.85
C GLU A 144 2.41 -24.21 -8.09
N ARG A 145 2.61 -25.11 -7.12
CA ARG A 145 2.17 -26.51 -7.20
C ARG A 145 0.66 -26.64 -7.39
N PHE A 146 -0.12 -25.87 -6.64
CA PHE A 146 -1.58 -25.89 -6.77
C PHE A 146 -2.07 -25.01 -7.92
N GLY A 147 -1.33 -23.97 -8.29
CA GLY A 147 -1.59 -23.15 -9.47
C GLY A 147 -1.51 -23.97 -10.76
N ALA A 148 -0.55 -24.89 -10.87
CA ALA A 148 -0.44 -25.80 -12.01
C ALA A 148 -1.71 -26.66 -12.21
N LYS A 149 -2.43 -26.99 -11.12
CA LYS A 149 -3.69 -27.75 -11.20
C LYS A 149 -4.86 -26.92 -11.72
N ILE A 150 -4.85 -25.60 -11.47
CA ILE A 150 -5.82 -24.67 -12.08
C ILE A 150 -5.58 -24.61 -13.58
N ALA A 151 -4.33 -24.46 -14.01
CA ALA A 151 -3.99 -24.41 -15.43
C ALA A 151 -4.34 -25.70 -16.19
N ALA A 152 -4.26 -26.86 -15.50
CA ALA A 152 -4.62 -28.15 -16.07
C ALA A 152 -6.14 -28.38 -16.21
N ASN A 153 -6.98 -27.61 -15.49
CA ASN A 153 -8.45 -27.74 -15.48
C ASN A 153 -9.12 -26.37 -15.66
N PRO A 154 -9.12 -25.82 -16.90
CA PRO A 154 -9.67 -24.49 -17.20
C PRO A 154 -11.21 -24.37 -17.16
#